data_AF-A0A1X2Z0Z9-F1
#
_entry.id   AF-A0A1X2Z0Z9-F1
#
_cell.length_a   1.000
_cell.length_b   1.000
_cell.length_c   1.000
_cell.angle_alpha   90.00
_cell.angle_beta   90.00
_cell.angle_gamma   90.00
#
_symmetry.space_group_name_H-M   'P 1'
#
loop_
_entity.id
_entity.type
_entity.pdbx_description
1 polymer ?
#
loop_
_entity_poly.entity_id
_entity_poly.type
_entity_poly.pdbx_seq_one_letter_code
_entity_poly.pdbx_strand_id
1 'polypeptide(L)'
;MMVTNLCAKPSSTITLKAGRWTNITTVPSKIGMKYWINVYVNVTGGTISIIGVDGDISASQRIGYTMISNNPNPVSMSYSVKSGNPTVTVTDMLLCTFADYQANKTLLDSIKYFDGDTMPLA
;
A
#
# COMPACT_ATOMS: atom_id res chain seq x y z
N MET A 1 -17.03 -6.73 14.04
CA MET A 1 -15.70 -6.15 13.81
C MET A 1 -15.27 -6.61 12.43
N MET A 2 -15.14 -5.70 11.48
CA MET A 2 -14.96 -5.99 10.05
C MET A 2 -14.15 -4.85 9.44
N VAL A 3 -13.07 -5.18 8.73
CA VAL A 3 -12.30 -4.20 7.95
C VAL A 3 -12.72 -4.38 6.51
N THR A 4 -13.15 -3.30 5.87
CA THR A 4 -13.49 -3.33 4.45
C THR A 4 -12.25 -2.92 3.65
N ASN A 5 -11.75 -3.81 2.80
CA ASN A 5 -10.63 -3.48 1.93
C ASN A 5 -11.12 -2.59 0.77
N LEU A 6 -10.58 -1.38 0.71
CA LEU A 6 -10.87 -0.39 -0.33
C LEU A 6 -10.10 -0.64 -1.62
N CYS A 7 -9.24 -1.66 -1.67
CA CYS A 7 -8.69 -2.15 -2.92
C CYS A 7 -9.67 -3.14 -3.55
N ALA A 8 -10.16 -2.86 -4.76
CA ALA A 8 -11.09 -3.76 -5.46
C ALA A 8 -10.41 -5.01 -6.02
N LYS A 9 -9.07 -5.01 -6.15
CA LYS A 9 -8.28 -6.16 -6.63
C LYS A 9 -7.02 -6.36 -5.80
N PRO A 10 -7.17 -6.74 -4.52
CA PRO A 10 -6.06 -6.81 -3.57
C PRO A 10 -4.97 -7.83 -3.93
N SER A 11 -5.31 -8.86 -4.72
CA SER A 11 -4.38 -9.86 -5.27
C SER A 11 -3.67 -9.45 -6.56
N SER A 12 -3.96 -8.26 -7.11
CA SER A 12 -3.31 -7.80 -8.35
C SER A 12 -1.85 -7.43 -8.13
N THR A 13 -1.02 -7.74 -9.12
CA THR A 13 0.36 -7.24 -9.19
C THR A 13 0.39 -5.91 -9.92
N ILE A 14 0.88 -4.87 -9.24
CA ILE A 14 1.01 -3.52 -9.80
C ILE A 14 2.48 -3.15 -9.91
N THR A 15 2.94 -2.85 -11.12
CA THR A 15 4.30 -2.33 -11.36
C THR A 15 4.34 -0.84 -11.12
N LEU A 16 5.17 -0.42 -10.17
CA LEU A 16 5.39 1.00 -9.88
C LEU A 16 6.38 1.63 -10.86
N LYS A 17 6.35 2.96 -10.94
CA LYS A 17 7.30 3.75 -11.73
C LYS A 17 8.04 4.72 -10.83
N ALA A 18 9.37 4.74 -10.94
CA ALA A 18 10.21 5.67 -10.20
C ALA A 18 9.76 7.12 -10.43
N GLY A 19 9.57 7.87 -9.34
CA GLY A 19 9.16 9.28 -9.36
C GLY A 19 7.75 9.55 -9.91
N ARG A 20 6.93 8.52 -10.16
CA ARG A 20 5.56 8.67 -10.67
C ARG A 20 4.56 7.94 -9.80
N TRP A 21 3.51 8.65 -9.43
CA TRP A 21 2.36 8.08 -8.73
C TRP A 21 1.63 7.08 -9.63
N THR A 22 1.48 5.87 -9.14
CA THR A 22 0.77 4.76 -9.79
C THR A 22 -0.39 4.35 -8.89
N ASN A 23 -1.60 4.32 -9.46
CA ASN A 23 -2.81 3.94 -8.71
C ASN A 23 -2.68 2.49 -8.21
N ILE A 24 -2.96 2.27 -6.92
CA ILE A 24 -3.00 0.93 -6.30
C ILE A 24 -4.43 0.49 -5.92
N THR A 25 -5.40 1.38 -6.08
CA THR A 25 -6.83 1.08 -6.01
C THR A 25 -7.53 1.63 -7.25
N THR A 26 -8.75 1.16 -7.50
CA THR A 26 -9.68 1.72 -8.49
C THR A 26 -10.74 2.60 -7.84
N VAL A 27 -10.87 2.56 -6.50
CA VAL A 27 -11.86 3.33 -5.75
C VAL A 27 -11.34 4.76 -5.52
N PRO A 28 -12.12 5.81 -5.85
CA PRO A 28 -11.77 7.19 -5.54
C PRO A 28 -11.48 7.40 -4.06
N SER A 29 -10.49 8.22 -3.75
CA SER A 29 -10.20 8.59 -2.36
C SER A 29 -10.99 9.82 -1.93
N LYS A 30 -11.09 10.03 -0.62
CA LYS A 30 -11.74 11.19 -0.03
C LYS A 30 -10.67 12.19 0.42
N ILE A 31 -10.77 13.43 -0.06
CA ILE A 31 -9.86 14.52 0.31
C ILE A 31 -9.87 14.70 1.84
N GLY A 32 -8.69 14.83 2.44
CA GLY A 32 -8.49 14.96 3.88
C GLY A 32 -8.61 13.66 4.66
N MET A 33 -8.99 12.55 4.02
CA MET A 33 -9.06 11.25 4.67
C MET A 33 -7.65 10.66 4.84
N LYS A 34 -7.39 10.15 6.06
CA LYS A 34 -6.18 9.39 6.35
C LYS A 34 -6.45 7.91 6.12
N TYR A 35 -5.59 7.28 5.33
CA TYR A 35 -5.63 5.87 4.99
C TYR A 35 -4.48 5.12 5.66
N TRP A 36 -4.72 3.84 5.95
CA TRP A 36 -3.68 2.86 6.24
C TRP A 36 -3.45 2.01 5.00
N ILE A 37 -2.20 1.96 4.55
CA ILE A 37 -1.75 1.19 3.39
C ILE A 37 -0.80 0.12 3.91
N ASN A 38 -1.09 -1.15 3.62
CA ASN A 38 -0.21 -2.27 3.94
C ASN A 38 -0.08 -3.18 2.72
N VAL A 39 1.13 -3.36 2.23
CA VAL A 39 1.37 -4.02 0.93
C VAL A 39 2.67 -4.81 0.94
N TYR A 40 2.78 -5.85 0.11
CA TYR A 40 4.06 -6.50 -0.15
C TYR A 40 4.75 -5.80 -1.30
N VAL A 41 5.94 -5.25 -1.04
CA VAL A 41 6.75 -4.61 -2.07
C VAL A 41 7.85 -5.56 -2.48
N ASN A 42 7.90 -5.90 -3.77
CA ASN A 42 9.02 -6.61 -4.36
C ASN A 42 9.99 -5.62 -4.97
N VAL A 43 11.26 -5.70 -4.58
CA VAL A 43 12.34 -4.86 -5.12
C VAL A 43 13.46 -5.74 -5.61
N THR A 44 13.86 -5.53 -6.86
CA THR A 44 15.00 -6.24 -7.47
C THR A 44 15.87 -5.25 -8.25
N GLY A 45 17.19 -5.42 -8.22
CA GLY A 45 18.13 -4.65 -9.05
C GLY A 45 18.47 -3.25 -8.52
N GLY A 46 18.10 -2.92 -7.27
CA GLY A 46 18.45 -1.64 -6.67
C GLY A 46 17.84 -1.44 -5.28
N THR A 47 18.01 -0.23 -4.77
CA THR A 47 17.45 0.22 -3.49
C THR A 47 16.50 1.39 -3.74
N ILE A 48 15.37 1.41 -3.04
CA ILE A 48 14.33 2.45 -3.17
C ILE A 48 13.99 3.06 -1.81
N SER A 49 13.33 4.21 -1.84
CA SER A 49 12.61 4.76 -0.68
C SER A 49 11.16 5.07 -1.07
N ILE A 50 10.22 4.85 -0.14
CA ILE A 50 8.81 5.17 -0.31
C ILE A 50 8.43 6.22 0.72
N ILE A 51 7.68 7.25 0.31
CA ILE A 51 7.23 8.31 1.22
C ILE A 51 6.31 7.71 2.29
N GLY A 52 6.61 8.00 3.56
CA GLY A 52 5.86 7.50 4.71
C GLY A 52 6.33 6.16 5.25
N VAL A 53 7.32 5.53 4.60
CA VAL A 53 8.01 4.34 5.11
C VAL A 53 9.37 4.75 5.64
N ASP A 54 9.70 4.30 6.85
CA ASP A 54 11.01 4.54 7.44
C ASP A 54 12.07 3.62 6.82
N GLY A 55 13.16 4.23 6.36
CA GLY A 55 14.31 3.52 5.81
C GLY A 55 14.22 3.22 4.32
N ASP A 56 15.35 2.72 3.80
CA ASP A 56 15.50 2.32 2.42
C ASP A 56 15.16 0.82 2.26
N ILE A 57 14.57 0.45 1.12
CA ILE A 57 14.11 -0.89 0.79
C ILE A 57 14.99 -1.45 -0.33
N SER A 58 15.76 -2.48 -0.03
CA SER A 58 16.64 -3.16 -0.99
C SER A 58 16.26 -4.62 -1.27
N ALA A 59 15.25 -5.14 -0.57
CA ALA A 59 14.75 -6.49 -0.71
C ALA A 59 13.22 -6.54 -0.54
N SER A 60 12.59 -7.59 -1.05
CA SER A 60 11.15 -7.78 -0.94
C SER A 60 10.71 -7.85 0.53
N GLN A 61 9.73 -7.03 0.91
CA GLN A 61 9.19 -7.03 2.27
C GLN A 61 7.78 -6.45 2.33
N ARG A 62 7.06 -6.78 3.41
CA ARG A 62 5.79 -6.13 3.75
C ARG A 62 6.08 -4.77 4.37
N ILE A 63 5.41 -3.74 3.90
CA ILE A 63 5.45 -2.39 4.49
C ILE A 63 4.05 -1.96 4.91
N GLY A 64 3.99 -1.11 5.94
CA GLY A 64 2.77 -0.48 6.40
C GLY A 64 3.02 1.00 6.68
N TYR A 65 2.19 1.87 6.13
CA TYR A 65 2.31 3.30 6.37
C TYR A 65 0.97 4.03 6.22
N THR A 66 0.93 5.26 6.71
CA THR A 66 -0.26 6.11 6.57
C THR A 66 -0.09 7.16 5.50
N MET A 67 -1.17 7.46 4.78
CA MET A 67 -1.21 8.52 3.79
C MET A 67 -2.46 9.37 3.96
N ILE A 68 -2.34 10.69 3.89
CA ILE A 68 -3.49 11.59 3.82
C ILE A 68 -3.76 11.87 2.34
N SER A 69 -4.98 11.60 1.88
CA SER A 69 -5.34 11.95 0.51
C SER A 69 -5.57 13.46 0.38
N ASN A 70 -4.95 14.07 -0.62
CA ASN A 70 -5.08 15.49 -0.94
C ASN A 70 -5.91 15.75 -2.22
N ASN A 71 -6.42 14.69 -2.86
CA ASN A 71 -7.18 14.78 -4.10
C ASN A 71 -8.22 13.63 -4.15
N PRO A 72 -9.23 13.70 -5.02
CA PRO A 72 -10.27 12.67 -5.07
C PRO A 72 -9.90 11.45 -5.95
N ASN A 73 -8.68 11.40 -6.51
CA ASN A 73 -8.26 10.28 -7.36
C ASN A 73 -8.03 9.01 -6.52
N PRO A 74 -7.91 7.84 -7.17
CA PRO A 74 -7.55 6.61 -6.47
C PRO A 74 -6.22 6.73 -5.71
N VAL A 75 -6.15 6.07 -4.55
CA VAL A 75 -4.91 5.98 -3.76
C VAL A 75 -3.79 5.43 -4.62
N SER A 76 -2.63 6.09 -4.55
CA SER A 76 -1.48 5.83 -5.41
C SER A 76 -0.22 5.64 -4.58
N MET A 77 0.76 4.94 -5.16
CA MET A 77 2.10 4.78 -4.62
C MET A 77 3.15 5.29 -5.59
N SER A 78 4.25 5.79 -5.05
CA SER A 78 5.44 6.20 -5.79
C SER A 78 6.67 5.83 -4.96
N TYR A 79 7.80 5.62 -5.64
CA TYR A 79 9.08 5.40 -5.00
C TYR A 79 10.15 6.26 -5.64
N SER A 80 11.20 6.55 -4.88
CA SER A 80 12.43 7.17 -5.36
C SER A 80 13.54 6.13 -5.42
N VAL A 81 14.37 6.19 -6.45
CA VAL A 81 15.57 5.35 -6.55
C VAL A 81 16.65 5.92 -5.64
N LYS A 82 17.27 5.05 -4.84
CA LYS A 82 18.45 5.38 -4.02
C LYS A 82 19.73 4.89 -4.68
N SER A 83 19.69 3.71 -5.27
CA SER A 83 20.80 3.14 -6.04
C SER A 83 20.33 2.04 -7.00
N GLY A 84 21.16 1.76 -8.01
CA GLY A 84 20.88 0.71 -9.01
C GLY A 84 19.76 1.08 -9.98
N ASN A 85 19.17 0.06 -10.60
CA ASN A 85 18.07 0.16 -11.56
C ASN A 85 16.90 -0.71 -11.08
N PRO A 86 16.17 -0.28 -10.03
CA PRO A 86 15.19 -1.12 -9.37
C PRO A 86 13.95 -1.35 -10.22
N THR A 87 13.53 -2.60 -10.30
CA THR A 87 12.18 -3.00 -10.70
C THR A 87 11.35 -3.20 -9.42
N VAL A 88 10.18 -2.55 -9.36
CA VAL A 88 9.34 -2.56 -8.18
C VAL A 88 7.91 -2.98 -8.52
N THR A 89 7.43 -4.01 -7.85
CA THR A 89 6.02 -4.43 -7.92
C THR A 89 5.39 -4.47 -6.54
N VAL A 90 4.08 -4.29 -6.49
CA VAL A 90 3.27 -4.33 -5.27
C VAL A 90 2.21 -5.42 -5.40
N THR A 91 2.05 -6.24 -4.37
CA THR A 91 1.04 -7.30 -4.26
C THR A 91 0.44 -7.35 -2.86
N ASP A 92 -0.57 -8.22 -2.68
CA ASP A 92 -1.29 -8.50 -1.43
C ASP A 92 -1.58 -7.24 -0.62
N MET A 93 -2.43 -6.41 -1.22
CA MET A 93 -2.67 -5.04 -0.80
C MET A 93 -3.86 -4.94 0.15
N LEU A 94 -3.64 -4.26 1.26
CA LEU A 94 -4.68 -3.78 2.16
C LEU A 94 -4.71 -2.25 2.14
N LEU A 95 -5.88 -1.71 1.84
CA LEU A 95 -6.19 -0.29 1.98
C LEU A 95 -7.46 -0.16 2.82
N CYS A 96 -7.40 0.57 3.92
CA CYS A 96 -8.57 0.93 4.71
C CYS A 96 -8.44 2.35 5.27
N THR A 97 -9.52 2.89 5.84
CA THR A 97 -9.40 4.15 6.56
C THR A 97 -8.52 3.95 7.79
N PHE A 98 -7.81 4.99 8.22
CA PHE A 98 -6.99 4.90 9.43
C PHE A 98 -7.85 4.65 10.68
N ALA A 99 -9.10 5.11 10.70
CA ALA A 99 -10.04 4.81 11.78
C ALA A 99 -10.37 3.32 11.85
N ASP A 100 -10.65 2.69 10.69
CA ASP A 100 -10.88 1.24 10.62
C ASP A 100 -9.64 0.46 11.04
N TYR A 101 -8.45 0.88 10.60
CA TYR A 101 -7.20 0.29 11.04
C TYR A 101 -7.07 0.33 12.57
N GLN A 102 -7.26 1.50 13.18
CA GLN A 102 -7.12 1.67 14.63
C GLN A 102 -8.13 0.83 15.42
N ALA A 103 -9.38 0.75 14.95
CA ALA A 103 -10.41 -0.08 15.57
C ALA A 103 -10.12 -1.59 15.48
N ASN A 104 -9.31 -2.01 14.51
CA ASN A 104 -9.00 -3.41 14.23
C ASN A 104 -7.51 -3.75 14.37
N LYS A 105 -6.71 -2.88 14.99
CA LYS A 105 -5.25 -2.92 14.94
C LYS A 105 -4.65 -4.25 15.38
N THR A 106 -5.12 -4.79 16.51
CA THR A 106 -4.64 -6.08 17.04
C THR A 106 -4.84 -7.22 16.04
N LEU A 107 -6.00 -7.25 15.37
CA LEU A 107 -6.29 -8.25 14.34
C LEU A 107 -5.37 -8.05 13.13
N LEU A 108 -5.33 -6.84 12.58
CA LEU A 108 -4.56 -6.52 11.38
C LEU A 108 -3.05 -6.76 11.57
N ASP A 109 -2.50 -6.40 12.72
CA ASP A 109 -1.08 -6.63 13.04
C ASP A 109 -0.76 -8.14 13.20
N SER A 110 -1.75 -8.98 13.52
CA SER A 110 -1.58 -10.43 13.71
C SER A 110 -1.69 -11.27 12.42
N ILE A 111 -2.41 -10.77 11.42
CA ILE A 111 -2.70 -11.50 10.17
C ILE A 111 -1.45 -11.70 9.31
N LYS A 112 -0.46 -10.78 9.38
CA LYS A 112 0.84 -10.81 8.68
C LYS A 112 0.81 -10.87 7.14
N TYR A 113 -0.25 -11.40 6.51
CA TYR A 113 -0.43 -11.50 5.05
C TYR A 113 -1.89 -11.24 4.64
N PHE A 114 -2.09 -10.45 3.59
CA PHE A 114 -3.42 -10.12 3.07
C PHE A 114 -3.55 -10.61 1.63
N ASP A 115 -3.96 -11.85 1.41
CA ASP A 115 -4.20 -12.38 0.06
C ASP A 115 -5.32 -11.66 -0.71
N GLY A 116 -6.11 -10.86 0.01
CA GLY A 116 -7.15 -10.03 -0.57
C GLY A 116 -8.52 -10.70 -0.67
N ASP A 117 -8.57 -12.03 -0.55
CA ASP A 117 -9.81 -12.82 -0.53
C ASP A 117 -10.31 -13.07 0.90
N THR A 118 -9.45 -12.87 1.90
CA THR A 118 -9.75 -13.06 3.32
C THR A 118 -10.52 -11.91 3.98
N MET A 119 -10.82 -10.82 3.27
CA MET A 119 -11.58 -9.69 3.81
C MET A 119 -12.75 -9.25 2.92
N PRO A 120 -13.85 -8.77 3.51
CA PRO A 120 -14.92 -8.14 2.75
C PRO A 120 -14.39 -6.92 1.98
N LEU A 121 -14.68 -6.90 0.68
CA LEU A 121 -14.30 -5.85 -0.24
C LEU A 121 -15.36 -4.72 -0.19
N ALA A 122 -14.93 -3.48 -0.43
CA ALA A 122 -15.80 -2.30 -0.49
C ALA A 122 -16.52 -2.17 -1.82
#